data_AF-A0A919BZN4-F1
#
_entry.id   AF-A0A919BZN4-F1
#
_cell.length_a   1.000
_cell.length_b   1.000
_cell.length_c   1.000
_cell.angle_alpha   90.00
_cell.angle_beta   90.00
_cell.angle_gamma   90.00
#
_symmetry.space_group_name_H-M   'P 1'
#
loop_
_entity.id
_entity.type
_entity.pdbx_description
1 polymer ?
#
loop_
_entity_poly.entity_id
_entity_poly.type
_entity_poly.pdbx_seq_one_letter_code
_entity_poly.pdbx_strand_id
1 'polypeptide(L)'
;MSLTRSATVDVSVALDLAGAEPKVFDVGRSTIAVGAAAVVIIGDAADDPAAGGVWNDQEFRLRGLTPAVAASRLTGRKPFAGSEPDLDRPVHLFVRVDGLAVYIGPVHHSRSTWTNGELNSCHLRIDPPLSRELLETVRPPTAAPLSPGLDWLDHVRTDPGMALESFVTGWYPAQTETRPTTIAIPGSVPYALADFYRLAEKRPAILGGQNSIQPLTRLSTDIHGERLVVAIENQGCWDWSIPWQLDAAGTDPDVWLTEDDAPVREEEPLILQCDFVI
;
A
#
# COMPACT_ATOMS: atom_id res chain seq x y z
N MET A 1 -24.65 28.64 -4.47
CA MET A 1 -25.22 27.56 -5.32
C MET A 1 -25.26 26.29 -4.49
N SER A 2 -26.40 25.62 -4.38
CA SER A 2 -26.52 24.36 -3.65
C SER A 2 -26.55 23.22 -4.66
N LEU A 3 -25.52 22.38 -4.68
CA LEU A 3 -25.46 21.21 -5.53
C LEU A 3 -25.94 19.98 -4.77
N THR A 4 -26.68 19.12 -5.46
CA THR A 4 -27.07 17.82 -4.95
C THR A 4 -26.00 16.80 -5.33
N ARG A 5 -25.69 15.84 -4.45
CA ARG A 5 -24.78 14.74 -4.76
C ARG A 5 -25.18 14.08 -6.09
N SER A 6 -24.19 13.67 -6.90
CA SER A 6 -24.28 13.19 -8.29
C SER A 6 -24.61 14.24 -9.36
N ALA A 7 -24.83 15.51 -8.98
CA ALA A 7 -24.96 16.58 -9.98
C ALA A 7 -23.69 16.67 -10.82
N THR A 8 -23.86 16.73 -12.14
CA THR A 8 -22.77 16.83 -13.10
C THR A 8 -22.73 18.24 -13.65
N VAL A 9 -21.55 18.87 -13.61
CA VAL A 9 -21.33 20.24 -14.07
C VAL A 9 -20.02 20.35 -14.85
N ASP A 10 -19.84 21.42 -15.62
CA ASP A 10 -18.54 21.73 -16.19
C ASP A 10 -17.49 21.99 -15.09
N VAL A 11 -16.23 21.64 -15.37
CA VAL A 11 -15.12 21.86 -14.42
C VAL A 11 -15.01 23.32 -13.99
N SER A 12 -15.24 24.27 -14.90
CA SER A 12 -15.23 25.71 -14.56
C SER A 12 -16.31 26.06 -13.53
N VAL A 13 -17.53 25.54 -13.71
CA VAL A 13 -18.65 25.75 -12.78
C VAL A 13 -18.36 25.14 -11.41
N ALA A 14 -17.69 23.98 -11.37
CA ALA A 14 -17.24 23.40 -10.11
C ALA A 14 -16.21 24.31 -9.40
N LEU A 15 -15.24 24.85 -10.13
CA LEU A 15 -14.22 25.75 -9.57
C LEU A 15 -14.84 27.06 -9.04
N ASP A 16 -15.88 27.58 -9.70
CA ASP A 16 -16.58 28.80 -9.28
C ASP A 16 -17.21 28.69 -7.87
N LEU A 17 -17.43 27.47 -7.35
CA LEU A 17 -17.88 27.27 -5.97
C LEU A 17 -16.86 27.70 -4.92
N ALA A 18 -15.58 27.78 -5.28
CA ALA A 18 -14.56 28.32 -4.38
C ALA A 18 -14.75 29.84 -4.16
N GLY A 19 -15.55 30.52 -4.99
CA GLY A 19 -15.80 31.96 -4.95
C GLY A 19 -15.00 32.73 -6.00
N ALA A 20 -15.01 34.06 -5.94
CA ALA A 20 -14.31 34.91 -6.90
C ALA A 20 -12.78 34.71 -6.80
N GLU A 21 -12.13 34.59 -7.96
CA GLU A 21 -10.67 34.50 -8.12
C GLU A 21 -9.99 33.46 -7.20
N PRO A 22 -10.41 32.18 -7.25
CA PRO A 22 -9.81 31.17 -6.40
C PRO A 22 -8.38 30.87 -6.85
N LYS A 23 -7.52 30.54 -5.89
CA LYS A 23 -6.18 30.04 -6.20
C LYS A 23 -6.28 28.56 -6.58
N VAL A 24 -5.90 28.24 -7.81
CA VAL A 24 -5.99 26.89 -8.37
C VAL A 24 -4.62 26.23 -8.40
N PHE A 25 -4.56 24.97 -7.98
CA PHE A 25 -3.34 24.18 -7.90
C PHE A 25 -3.59 22.77 -8.41
N ASP A 26 -2.62 22.19 -9.10
CA ASP A 26 -2.62 20.76 -9.42
C ASP A 26 -1.79 20.00 -8.39
N VAL A 27 -2.37 18.92 -7.87
CA VAL A 27 -1.81 18.04 -6.84
C VAL A 27 -2.06 16.60 -7.25
N GLY A 28 -1.04 15.94 -7.81
CA GLY A 28 -1.18 14.60 -8.38
C GLY A 28 -2.22 14.59 -9.51
N ARG A 29 -3.21 13.69 -9.41
CA ARG A 29 -4.36 13.60 -10.34
C ARG A 29 -5.57 14.45 -9.90
N SER A 30 -5.34 15.46 -9.07
CA SER A 30 -6.40 16.32 -8.55
C SER A 30 -6.09 17.78 -8.81
N THR A 31 -7.13 18.57 -9.04
CA THR A 31 -7.04 20.03 -9.04
C THR A 31 -7.75 20.55 -7.80
N ILE A 32 -7.14 21.51 -7.11
CA ILE A 32 -7.65 22.12 -5.89
C ILE A 32 -7.81 23.61 -6.13
N ALA A 33 -9.02 24.12 -5.95
CA ALA A 33 -9.30 25.54 -5.89
C ALA A 33 -9.53 25.97 -4.43
N VAL A 34 -8.77 26.97 -3.99
CA VAL A 34 -8.88 27.56 -2.66
C VAL A 34 -9.37 28.99 -2.80
N GLY A 35 -10.59 29.26 -2.37
CA GLY A 35 -11.18 30.59 -2.48
C GLY A 35 -11.89 31.07 -1.22
N ALA A 36 -12.55 32.22 -1.36
CA ALA A 36 -13.23 32.92 -0.27
C ALA A 36 -14.46 32.16 0.26
N ALA A 37 -15.12 31.37 -0.58
CA ALA A 37 -16.36 30.66 -0.23
C ALA A 37 -16.12 29.23 0.23
N ALA A 38 -15.20 28.51 -0.41
CA ALA A 38 -14.96 27.09 -0.16
C ALA A 38 -13.56 26.65 -0.63
N VAL A 39 -13.21 25.42 -0.29
CA VAL A 39 -12.21 24.64 -1.02
C VAL A 39 -12.93 23.69 -1.96
N VAL A 40 -12.50 23.61 -3.21
CA VAL A 40 -13.03 22.66 -4.19
C VAL A 40 -11.90 21.72 -4.59
N ILE A 41 -12.15 20.43 -4.54
CA ILE A 41 -11.23 19.39 -5.00
C ILE A 41 -11.90 18.67 -6.16
N ILE A 42 -11.16 18.50 -7.25
CA ILE A 42 -11.60 17.77 -8.44
C ILE A 42 -10.56 16.70 -8.73
N GLY A 43 -10.84 15.45 -8.35
CA GLY A 43 -9.99 14.29 -8.69
C GLY A 43 -10.40 13.64 -10.01
N ASP A 44 -9.52 12.87 -10.63
CA ASP A 44 -9.89 12.05 -11.79
C ASP A 44 -10.61 10.76 -11.35
N ALA A 45 -11.55 10.29 -12.18
CA ALA A 45 -12.12 8.95 -12.01
C ALA A 45 -11.07 7.89 -12.37
N ALA A 46 -10.61 7.15 -11.37
CA ALA A 46 -9.68 6.06 -11.57
C ALA A 46 -9.77 5.06 -10.40
N ASP A 47 -9.59 3.78 -10.69
CA ASP A 47 -9.26 2.78 -9.69
C ASP A 47 -7.73 2.60 -9.64
N ASP A 48 -7.05 3.61 -9.09
CA ASP A 48 -5.60 3.61 -8.87
C ASP A 48 -5.27 4.04 -7.42
N PRO A 49 -5.19 3.06 -6.51
CA PRO A 49 -4.74 3.23 -5.13
C PRO A 49 -3.51 4.13 -4.91
N ALA A 50 -2.54 4.09 -5.82
CA ALA A 50 -1.25 4.74 -5.64
C ALA A 50 -1.27 6.21 -6.07
N ALA A 51 -2.07 6.56 -7.07
CA ALA A 51 -2.16 7.92 -7.62
C ALA A 51 -3.07 8.87 -6.83
N GLY A 52 -3.90 8.34 -5.92
CA GLY A 52 -4.95 9.11 -5.24
C GLY A 52 -6.25 9.15 -6.05
N GLY A 53 -7.33 9.57 -5.40
CA GLY A 53 -8.69 9.49 -5.93
C GLY A 53 -9.68 8.93 -4.90
N VAL A 54 -10.85 8.49 -5.37
CA VAL A 54 -11.83 7.79 -4.53
C VAL A 54 -11.26 6.41 -4.17
N TRP A 55 -11.09 6.14 -2.88
CA TRP A 55 -10.53 4.89 -2.39
C TRP A 55 -11.62 3.84 -2.15
N ASN A 56 -12.68 4.25 -1.46
CA ASN A 56 -13.86 3.45 -1.20
C ASN A 56 -15.09 4.37 -1.09
N ASP A 57 -16.23 3.84 -0.66
CA ASP A 57 -17.47 4.57 -0.47
C ASP A 57 -17.40 5.70 0.58
N GLN A 58 -16.35 5.75 1.40
CA GLN A 58 -16.21 6.69 2.52
C GLN A 58 -14.94 7.52 2.47
N GLU A 59 -14.01 7.26 1.56
CA GLU A 59 -12.68 7.86 1.60
C GLU A 59 -12.24 8.32 0.21
N PHE A 60 -11.76 9.55 0.15
CA PHE A 60 -10.98 10.10 -0.94
C PHE A 60 -9.55 10.37 -0.46
N ARG A 61 -8.55 10.01 -1.26
CA ARG A 61 -7.14 10.23 -0.96
C ARG A 61 -6.56 11.23 -1.93
N LEU A 62 -6.19 12.40 -1.41
CA LEU A 62 -5.38 13.36 -2.13
C LEU A 62 -3.91 12.98 -1.94
N ARG A 63 -3.19 12.71 -3.03
CA ARG A 63 -1.76 12.38 -3.02
C ARG A 63 -0.97 13.35 -3.88
N GLY A 64 0.20 13.73 -3.40
CA GLY A 64 1.09 14.70 -4.03
C GLY A 64 1.41 15.88 -3.11
N LEU A 65 2.45 16.62 -3.47
CA LEU A 65 2.90 17.79 -2.72
C LEU A 65 1.82 18.87 -2.76
N THR A 66 1.14 19.07 -1.64
CA THR A 66 0.04 20.02 -1.52
C THR A 66 0.57 21.38 -1.08
N PRO A 67 0.32 22.47 -1.84
CA PRO A 67 0.77 23.81 -1.49
C PRO A 67 0.29 24.24 -0.09
N ALA A 68 1.13 24.97 0.64
CA ALA A 68 0.89 25.32 2.05
C ALA A 68 -0.48 25.98 2.31
N VAL A 69 -0.98 26.79 1.37
CA VAL A 69 -2.30 27.43 1.46
C VAL A 69 -3.45 26.41 1.41
N ALA A 70 -3.34 25.40 0.53
CA ALA A 70 -4.33 24.34 0.42
C ALA A 70 -4.20 23.38 1.62
N ALA A 71 -2.97 23.00 1.99
CA ALA A 71 -2.70 22.14 3.14
C ALA A 71 -3.27 22.71 4.44
N SER A 72 -3.12 24.03 4.64
CA SER A 72 -3.66 24.72 5.82
C SER A 72 -5.18 24.68 5.87
N ARG A 73 -5.83 24.91 4.72
CA ARG A 73 -7.29 24.90 4.61
C ARG A 73 -7.88 23.51 4.79
N LEU A 74 -7.22 22.48 4.30
CA LEU A 74 -7.70 21.10 4.41
C LEU A 74 -7.50 20.53 5.82
N THR A 75 -6.38 20.83 6.47
CA THR A 75 -5.99 20.17 7.74
C THR A 75 -6.19 21.04 8.98
N GLY A 76 -6.47 22.33 8.81
CA GLY A 76 -6.46 23.32 9.89
C GLY A 76 -5.07 23.63 10.44
N ARG A 77 -4.01 23.00 9.90
CA ARG A 77 -2.63 23.26 10.33
C ARG A 77 -2.18 24.63 9.84
N LYS A 78 -1.67 25.45 10.74
CA LYS A 78 -1.24 26.81 10.40
C LYS A 78 0.13 26.77 9.70
N PRO A 79 0.30 27.46 8.55
CA PRO A 79 1.60 27.60 7.92
C PRO A 79 2.47 28.63 8.65
N PHE A 80 1.86 29.57 9.38
CA PHE A 80 2.52 30.61 10.18
C PHE A 80 1.79 30.85 11.51
N ALA A 81 2.52 31.20 12.56
CA ALA A 81 1.94 31.55 13.85
C ALA A 81 1.07 32.82 13.73
N GLY A 82 -0.22 32.72 14.09
CA GLY A 82 -1.12 33.88 14.20
C GLY A 82 -2.35 33.89 13.30
N SER A 83 -2.46 33.04 12.28
CA SER A 83 -3.69 32.93 11.47
C SER A 83 -4.71 32.04 12.18
N GLU A 84 -5.97 32.44 12.33
CA GLU A 84 -7.03 31.51 12.76
C GLU A 84 -7.27 30.48 11.65
N PRO A 85 -7.38 29.18 11.98
CA PRO A 85 -7.70 28.16 11.00
C PRO A 85 -9.18 28.31 10.64
N ASP A 86 -9.43 28.79 9.44
CA ASP A 86 -10.78 28.97 8.89
C ASP A 86 -11.30 27.62 8.36
N LEU A 87 -11.62 26.75 9.34
CA LEU A 87 -12.15 25.40 9.19
C LEU A 87 -13.66 25.37 8.91
N ASP A 88 -14.35 26.50 9.05
CA ASP A 88 -15.80 26.59 8.86
C ASP A 88 -16.20 26.55 7.38
N ARG A 89 -15.23 26.66 6.46
CA ARG A 89 -15.51 26.59 5.03
C ARG A 89 -15.63 25.14 4.56
N PRO A 90 -16.69 24.83 3.80
CA PRO A 90 -16.87 23.49 3.27
C PRO A 90 -15.73 23.16 2.28
N VAL A 91 -15.32 21.89 2.32
CA VAL A 91 -14.48 21.29 1.27
C VAL A 91 -15.39 20.48 0.37
N HIS A 92 -15.62 20.94 -0.85
CA HIS A 92 -16.45 20.26 -1.84
C HIS A 92 -15.60 19.32 -2.69
N LEU A 93 -16.01 18.06 -2.78
CA LEU A 93 -15.37 17.06 -3.62
C LEU A 93 -16.15 16.84 -4.91
N PHE A 94 -15.42 16.81 -6.01
CA PHE A 94 -15.85 16.41 -7.34
C PHE A 94 -14.92 15.35 -7.90
N VAL A 95 -15.46 14.56 -8.83
CA VAL A 95 -14.67 13.63 -9.63
C VAL A 95 -14.91 13.89 -11.12
N ARG A 96 -13.84 13.95 -11.93
CA ARG A 96 -13.93 14.05 -13.38
C ARG A 96 -14.34 12.72 -13.98
N VAL A 97 -15.47 12.71 -14.65
CA VAL A 97 -16.00 11.60 -15.45
C VAL A 97 -16.32 12.17 -16.82
N ASP A 98 -15.70 11.61 -17.87
CA ASP A 98 -15.89 12.04 -19.26
C ASP A 98 -15.77 13.56 -19.50
N GLY A 99 -14.82 14.20 -18.79
CA GLY A 99 -14.56 15.64 -18.90
C GLY A 99 -15.49 16.54 -18.07
N LEU A 100 -16.50 15.99 -17.42
CA LEU A 100 -17.42 16.70 -16.53
C LEU A 100 -17.10 16.42 -15.06
N ALA A 101 -17.43 17.35 -14.18
CA ALA A 101 -17.25 17.23 -12.74
C ALA A 101 -18.53 16.71 -12.07
N VAL A 102 -18.48 15.47 -11.57
CA VAL A 102 -19.56 14.85 -10.78
C VAL A 102 -19.39 15.24 -9.32
N TYR A 103 -20.39 15.90 -8.73
CA TYR A 103 -20.35 16.35 -7.36
C TYR A 103 -20.56 15.19 -6.37
N ILE A 104 -19.60 14.98 -5.49
CA ILE A 104 -19.64 13.94 -4.46
C ILE A 104 -20.27 14.46 -3.17
N GLY A 105 -20.05 15.72 -2.83
CA GLY A 105 -20.53 16.27 -1.56
C GLY A 105 -19.41 16.96 -0.77
N PRO A 106 -19.75 17.49 0.41
CA PRO A 106 -18.76 17.96 1.35
C PRO A 106 -17.92 16.79 1.88
N VAL A 107 -16.65 17.06 2.14
CA VAL A 107 -15.71 16.13 2.77
C VAL A 107 -14.97 16.81 3.91
N HIS A 108 -14.41 16.03 4.82
CA HIS A 108 -13.61 16.55 5.93
C HIS A 108 -12.30 15.78 6.07
N HIS A 109 -11.26 16.46 6.53
CA HIS A 109 -9.98 15.81 6.82
C HIS A 109 -10.13 14.75 7.92
N SER A 110 -9.56 13.58 7.67
CA SER A 110 -9.46 12.48 8.62
C SER A 110 -8.01 12.24 9.05
N ARG A 111 -7.10 12.08 8.08
CA ARG A 111 -5.68 11.79 8.33
C ARG A 111 -4.81 12.49 7.31
N SER A 112 -3.57 12.80 7.67
CA SER A 112 -2.56 13.32 6.74
C SER A 112 -1.17 12.77 7.03
N THR A 113 -0.33 12.74 6.00
CA THR A 113 1.08 12.40 6.07
C THR A 113 1.91 13.56 5.57
N TRP A 114 2.96 13.90 6.32
CA TRP A 114 3.82 15.04 6.07
C TRP A 114 5.26 14.58 5.87
N THR A 115 5.97 15.24 4.95
CA THR A 115 7.39 14.99 4.69
C THR A 115 8.08 16.35 4.61
N ASN A 116 9.12 16.56 5.42
CA ASN A 116 9.85 17.83 5.50
C ASN A 116 8.97 19.09 5.68
N GLY A 117 7.84 18.94 6.39
CA GLY A 117 6.89 20.05 6.62
C GLY A 117 5.88 20.27 5.50
N GLU A 118 5.95 19.51 4.40
CA GLU A 118 5.00 19.55 3.29
C GLU A 118 3.98 18.42 3.39
N LEU A 119 2.74 18.71 3.01
CA LEU A 119 1.66 17.71 3.01
C LEU A 119 1.78 16.85 1.75
N ASN A 120 2.08 15.56 1.93
CA ASN A 120 2.29 14.60 0.84
C ASN A 120 1.05 13.71 0.59
N SER A 121 0.27 13.44 1.63
CA SER A 121 -0.99 12.69 1.53
C SER A 121 -2.03 13.25 2.49
N CYS A 122 -3.27 13.37 2.03
CA CYS A 122 -4.42 13.80 2.80
C CYS A 122 -5.62 12.89 2.54
N HIS A 123 -6.16 12.31 3.60
CA HIS A 123 -7.32 11.43 3.58
C HIS A 123 -8.54 12.25 3.98
N LEU A 124 -9.53 12.26 3.09
CA LEU A 124 -10.77 13.01 3.22
C LEU A 124 -11.92 12.03 3.35
N ARG A 125 -12.71 12.17 4.41
CA ARG A 125 -13.87 11.34 4.65
C ARG A 125 -15.09 11.90 3.92
N ILE A 126 -15.78 11.02 3.22
CA ILE A 126 -17.03 11.24 2.50
C ILE A 126 -18.17 10.81 3.42
N ASP A 127 -19.07 11.74 3.74
CA ASP A 127 -20.20 11.49 4.63
C ASP A 127 -21.45 12.24 4.11
N PRO A 128 -22.56 11.56 3.79
CA PRO A 128 -22.81 10.11 3.90
C PRO A 128 -21.96 9.28 2.93
N PRO A 129 -21.81 7.95 3.12
CA PRO A 129 -21.13 7.08 2.16
C PRO A 129 -21.74 7.13 0.76
N LEU A 130 -20.95 6.80 -0.27
CA LEU A 130 -21.43 6.72 -1.65
C LEU A 130 -22.36 5.52 -1.85
N SER A 131 -23.36 5.67 -2.72
CA SER A 131 -24.05 4.51 -3.26
C SER A 131 -23.10 3.71 -4.15
N ARG A 132 -23.38 2.41 -4.30
CA ARG A 132 -22.60 1.54 -5.18
C ARG A 132 -22.54 2.06 -6.62
N GLU A 133 -23.67 2.51 -7.17
CA GLU A 133 -23.78 3.05 -8.52
C GLU A 133 -22.90 4.29 -8.72
N LEU A 134 -22.88 5.19 -7.74
CA LEU A 134 -22.03 6.38 -7.79
C LEU A 134 -20.56 6.01 -7.63
N LEU A 135 -20.24 5.06 -6.76
CA LEU A 135 -18.87 4.56 -6.59
C LEU A 135 -18.34 3.94 -7.90
N GLU A 136 -19.12 3.10 -8.56
CA GLU A 136 -18.75 2.49 -9.85
C GLU A 136 -18.58 3.55 -10.97
N THR A 137 -19.29 4.67 -10.88
CA THR A 137 -19.16 5.79 -11.82
C THR A 137 -17.87 6.59 -11.59
N VAL A 138 -17.54 6.89 -10.32
CA VAL A 138 -16.43 7.80 -9.96
C VAL A 138 -15.11 7.05 -9.71
N ARG A 139 -15.19 5.73 -9.56
CA ARG A 139 -14.07 4.80 -9.43
C ARG A 139 -14.35 3.58 -10.32
N PRO A 140 -14.36 3.76 -11.65
CA PRO A 140 -14.66 2.68 -12.57
C PRO A 140 -13.65 1.54 -12.34
N PRO A 141 -14.10 0.28 -12.25
CA PRO A 141 -13.20 -0.85 -12.06
C PRO A 141 -12.17 -0.86 -13.19
N THR A 142 -10.89 -0.79 -12.83
CA THR A 142 -9.83 -1.08 -13.79
C THR A 142 -9.89 -2.57 -14.10
N ALA A 143 -9.76 -2.95 -15.38
CA ALA A 143 -9.62 -4.35 -15.74
C ALA A 143 -8.52 -4.96 -14.87
N ALA A 144 -8.85 -6.01 -14.12
CA ALA A 144 -7.87 -6.69 -13.29
C ALA A 144 -6.69 -7.05 -14.19
N PRO A 145 -5.44 -6.72 -13.80
CA PRO A 145 -4.29 -7.24 -14.54
C PRO A 145 -4.46 -8.76 -14.63
N LEU A 146 -4.09 -9.34 -15.77
CA LEU A 146 -4.14 -10.79 -15.93
C LEU A 146 -3.37 -11.40 -14.76
N SER A 147 -4.08 -12.07 -13.87
CA SER A 147 -3.43 -12.79 -12.77
C SER A 147 -2.45 -13.77 -13.40
N PRO A 148 -1.23 -13.89 -12.86
CA PRO A 148 -0.31 -14.90 -13.31
C PRO A 148 -0.98 -16.29 -13.24
N GLY A 149 -0.65 -17.16 -14.19
CA GLY A 149 -1.24 -18.50 -14.28
C GLY A 149 -1.04 -19.32 -13.00
N LEU A 150 -1.89 -20.33 -12.83
CA LEU A 150 -1.84 -21.27 -11.69
C LEU A 150 -1.02 -22.52 -12.01
N ASP A 151 -0.28 -22.54 -13.11
CA ASP A 151 0.50 -23.70 -13.58
C ASP A 151 1.55 -24.17 -12.57
N TRP A 152 2.00 -23.29 -11.66
CA TRP A 152 2.88 -23.62 -10.55
C TRP A 152 2.29 -24.68 -9.60
N LEU A 153 0.96 -24.79 -9.50
CA LEU A 153 0.27 -25.79 -8.67
C LEU A 153 0.56 -27.22 -9.15
N ASP A 154 0.79 -27.42 -10.44
CA ASP A 154 1.12 -28.74 -11.00
C ASP A 154 2.50 -29.23 -10.53
N HIS A 155 3.35 -28.30 -10.10
CA HIS A 155 4.71 -28.58 -9.64
C HIS A 155 4.82 -28.79 -8.12
N VAL A 156 3.88 -28.30 -7.31
CA VAL A 156 3.96 -28.33 -5.83
C VAL A 156 4.32 -29.71 -5.25
N ARG A 157 3.81 -30.80 -5.82
CA ARG A 157 4.06 -32.17 -5.33
C ARG A 157 5.27 -32.87 -5.97
N THR A 158 5.68 -32.42 -7.15
CA THR A 158 6.64 -33.13 -7.99
C THR A 158 7.99 -32.42 -8.10
N ASP A 159 7.96 -31.09 -8.06
CA ASP A 159 9.12 -30.20 -8.08
C ASP A 159 8.77 -28.89 -7.33
N PRO A 160 8.88 -28.88 -5.99
CA PRO A 160 8.52 -27.71 -5.19
C PRO A 160 9.43 -26.49 -5.46
N GLY A 161 10.67 -26.71 -5.90
CA GLY A 161 11.58 -25.62 -6.27
C GLY A 161 11.10 -24.89 -7.53
N MET A 162 10.68 -25.65 -8.55
CA MET A 162 10.06 -25.08 -9.75
C MET A 162 8.70 -24.43 -9.45
N ALA A 163 7.92 -24.99 -8.52
CA ALA A 163 6.68 -24.38 -8.04
C ALA A 163 6.94 -22.99 -7.44
N LEU A 164 7.90 -22.91 -6.50
CA LEU A 164 8.32 -21.66 -5.85
C LEU A 164 8.82 -20.63 -6.87
N GLU A 165 9.70 -21.03 -7.79
CA GLU A 165 10.21 -20.13 -8.82
C GLU A 165 9.08 -19.62 -9.74
N SER A 166 8.20 -20.50 -10.21
CA SER A 166 7.08 -20.12 -11.08
C SER A 166 6.08 -19.19 -10.37
N PHE A 167 5.77 -19.46 -9.10
CA PHE A 167 4.92 -18.61 -8.28
C PHE A 167 5.56 -17.22 -8.10
N VAL A 168 6.79 -17.17 -7.57
CA VAL A 168 7.47 -15.90 -7.28
C VAL A 168 7.70 -15.07 -8.54
N THR A 169 8.14 -15.69 -9.63
CA THR A 169 8.42 -14.96 -10.88
C THR A 169 7.16 -14.45 -11.58
N GLY A 170 6.04 -15.15 -11.44
CA GLY A 170 4.75 -14.73 -11.96
C GLY A 170 4.11 -13.60 -11.15
N TRP A 171 4.10 -13.74 -9.82
CA TRP A 171 3.33 -12.85 -8.92
C TRP A 171 4.12 -11.66 -8.39
N TYR A 172 5.45 -11.74 -8.36
CA TYR A 172 6.31 -10.68 -7.84
C TYR A 172 7.22 -10.13 -8.94
N PRO A 173 6.96 -8.91 -9.46
CA PRO A 173 7.79 -8.33 -10.50
C PRO A 173 9.20 -8.04 -9.98
N ALA A 174 10.19 -8.27 -10.83
CA ALA A 174 11.58 -7.92 -10.52
C ALA A 174 11.74 -6.39 -10.48
N GLN A 175 12.54 -5.90 -9.53
CA GLN A 175 12.90 -4.49 -9.48
C GLN A 175 13.96 -4.16 -10.53
N THR A 176 13.72 -3.10 -11.31
CA THR A 176 14.61 -2.62 -12.38
C THR A 176 15.95 -2.12 -11.86
N GLU A 177 15.98 -1.64 -10.61
CA GLU A 177 17.19 -1.15 -9.92
C GLU A 177 17.62 -2.16 -8.85
N THR A 178 18.24 -3.26 -9.27
CA THR A 178 18.88 -4.18 -8.32
C THR A 178 20.23 -3.58 -7.92
N ARG A 179 20.35 -3.10 -6.67
CA ARG A 179 21.68 -2.90 -6.07
C ARG A 179 22.24 -4.30 -5.78
N PRO A 180 23.40 -4.69 -6.34
CA PRO A 180 23.94 -6.02 -6.11
C PRO A 180 24.26 -6.17 -4.62
N THR A 181 23.49 -7.02 -3.95
CA THR A 181 23.78 -7.36 -2.55
C THR A 181 24.68 -8.57 -2.62
N THR A 182 26.00 -8.34 -2.66
CA THR A 182 27.03 -9.38 -2.83
C THR A 182 27.24 -10.15 -1.52
N ILE A 183 26.17 -10.59 -0.88
CA ILE A 183 26.26 -11.38 0.35
C ILE A 183 26.17 -12.83 -0.08
N ALA A 184 27.26 -13.57 0.13
CA ALA A 184 27.26 -15.00 -0.10
C ALA A 184 26.29 -15.67 0.88
N ILE A 185 25.37 -16.47 0.35
CA ILE A 185 24.48 -17.30 1.17
C ILE A 185 25.35 -18.30 1.93
N PRO A 186 25.32 -18.32 3.29
CA PRO A 186 26.08 -19.27 4.07
C PRO A 186 25.69 -20.71 3.69
N GLY A 187 26.67 -21.61 3.59
CA GLY A 187 26.42 -23.02 3.27
C GLY A 187 25.58 -23.78 4.31
N SER A 188 25.36 -23.19 5.48
CA SER A 188 24.49 -23.69 6.53
C SER A 188 23.00 -23.29 6.35
N VAL A 189 22.68 -22.45 5.37
CA VAL A 189 21.29 -22.15 5.00
C VAL A 189 20.76 -23.30 4.14
N PRO A 190 19.61 -23.91 4.48
CA PRO A 190 19.02 -24.99 3.67
C PRO A 190 18.71 -24.54 2.24
N TYR A 191 18.79 -25.48 1.29
CA TYR A 191 18.68 -25.17 -0.13
C TYR A 191 17.37 -24.45 -0.49
N ALA A 192 16.24 -24.84 0.10
CA ALA A 192 14.94 -24.22 -0.14
C ALA A 192 14.94 -22.72 0.23
N LEU A 193 15.50 -22.40 1.39
CA LEU A 193 15.65 -21.01 1.84
C LEU A 193 16.70 -20.24 1.03
N ALA A 194 17.77 -20.93 0.59
CA ALA A 194 18.77 -20.34 -0.29
C ALA A 194 18.17 -19.97 -1.67
N ASP A 195 17.34 -20.83 -2.25
CA ASP A 195 16.62 -20.58 -3.50
C ASP A 195 15.65 -19.41 -3.35
N PHE A 196 14.92 -19.36 -2.24
CA PHE A 196 14.08 -18.22 -1.90
C PHE A 196 14.88 -16.90 -1.83
N TYR A 197 16.02 -16.88 -1.16
CA TYR A 197 16.86 -15.66 -1.09
C TYR A 197 17.42 -15.23 -2.46
N ARG A 198 17.73 -16.17 -3.36
CA ARG A 198 18.12 -15.84 -4.74
C ARG A 198 16.99 -15.16 -5.50
N LEU A 199 15.74 -15.61 -5.30
CA LEU A 199 14.57 -14.97 -5.89
C LEU A 199 14.34 -13.57 -5.27
N ALA A 200 14.49 -13.46 -3.95
CA ALA A 200 14.31 -12.21 -3.20
C ALA A 200 15.31 -11.11 -3.60
N GLU A 201 16.52 -11.46 -4.02
CA GLU A 201 17.54 -10.48 -4.45
C GLU A 201 17.00 -9.56 -5.56
N LYS A 202 16.23 -10.11 -6.50
CA LYS A 202 15.59 -9.35 -7.58
C LYS A 202 14.19 -8.88 -7.23
N ARG A 203 13.57 -9.42 -6.18
CA ARG A 203 12.16 -9.26 -5.81
C ARG A 203 12.01 -9.09 -4.30
N PRO A 204 12.51 -8.00 -3.70
CA PRO A 204 12.52 -7.86 -2.24
C PRO A 204 11.11 -7.86 -1.62
N ALA A 205 10.07 -7.60 -2.41
CA ALA A 205 8.68 -7.68 -1.96
C ALA A 205 8.26 -9.11 -1.51
N ILE A 206 8.96 -10.16 -1.95
CA ILE A 206 8.64 -11.53 -1.51
C ILE A 206 9.04 -11.77 -0.05
N LEU A 207 9.90 -10.92 0.53
CA LEU A 207 10.24 -11.01 1.95
C LEU A 207 9.09 -10.60 2.87
N GLY A 208 7.97 -10.12 2.33
CA GLY A 208 6.82 -9.67 3.11
C GLY A 208 7.03 -8.30 3.74
N GLY A 209 6.11 -7.90 4.62
CA GLY A 209 6.12 -6.58 5.23
C GLY A 209 5.43 -6.48 6.59
N GLN A 210 4.26 -7.11 6.76
CA GLN A 210 3.64 -7.27 8.09
C GLN A 210 4.17 -8.53 8.76
N ASN A 211 3.97 -9.68 8.12
CA ASN A 211 4.79 -10.85 8.38
C ASN A 211 5.95 -10.82 7.38
N SER A 212 7.15 -11.17 7.84
CA SER A 212 8.32 -11.08 6.98
C SER A 212 9.31 -12.20 7.20
N ILE A 213 9.81 -12.73 6.10
CA ILE A 213 11.00 -13.58 6.09
C ILE A 213 12.20 -12.66 6.29
N GLN A 214 13.00 -12.95 7.30
CA GLN A 214 14.15 -12.14 7.67
C GLN A 214 15.14 -12.08 6.49
N PRO A 215 15.67 -10.91 6.13
CA PRO A 215 16.72 -10.83 5.13
C PRO A 215 17.97 -11.55 5.64
N LEU A 216 18.80 -12.05 4.72
CA LEU A 216 20.01 -12.81 5.02
C LEU A 216 20.93 -12.14 6.06
N THR A 217 21.01 -10.81 6.07
CA THR A 217 21.81 -10.00 7.02
C THR A 217 21.29 -10.00 8.45
N ARG A 218 20.04 -10.40 8.67
CA ARG A 218 19.36 -10.38 9.96
C ARG A 218 19.04 -11.77 10.50
N LEU A 219 19.38 -12.82 9.74
CA LEU A 219 19.30 -14.18 10.25
C LEU A 219 20.11 -14.31 11.54
N SER A 220 19.43 -14.78 12.57
CA SER A 220 19.99 -15.01 13.89
C SER A 220 19.47 -16.33 14.43
N THR A 221 20.23 -16.93 15.33
CA THR A 221 19.69 -18.05 16.10
C THR A 221 18.78 -17.55 17.21
N ASP A 222 17.94 -18.45 17.73
CA ASP A 222 17.22 -18.25 18.99
C ASP A 222 18.18 -18.06 20.18
N ILE A 223 17.61 -17.82 21.36
CA ILE A 223 18.38 -17.59 22.60
C ILE A 223 19.22 -18.81 23.04
N HIS A 224 18.87 -20.01 22.55
CA HIS A 224 19.55 -21.26 22.88
C HIS A 224 20.62 -21.64 21.83
N GLY A 225 20.64 -20.96 20.67
CA GLY A 225 21.53 -21.28 19.57
C GLY A 225 21.14 -22.55 18.80
N GLU A 226 19.94 -23.08 19.04
CA GLU A 226 19.49 -24.38 18.53
C GLU A 226 18.70 -24.25 17.22
N ARG A 227 18.07 -23.09 17.00
CA ARG A 227 17.22 -22.84 15.85
C ARG A 227 17.57 -21.52 15.19
N LEU A 228 17.49 -21.49 13.87
CA LEU A 228 17.64 -20.29 13.06
C LEU A 228 16.27 -19.65 12.89
N VAL A 229 16.12 -18.39 13.32
CA VAL A 229 14.90 -17.62 13.13
C VAL A 229 14.87 -17.08 11.70
N VAL A 230 13.91 -17.56 10.90
CA VAL A 230 13.82 -17.28 9.47
C VAL A 230 12.70 -16.31 9.12
N ALA A 231 11.64 -16.23 9.92
CA ALA A 231 10.56 -15.26 9.73
C ALA A 231 10.02 -14.74 11.05
N ILE A 232 9.42 -13.55 11.02
CA ILE A 232 8.84 -12.87 12.17
C ILE A 232 7.52 -12.18 11.80
N GLU A 233 6.62 -12.11 12.76
CA GLU A 233 5.46 -11.21 12.72
C GLU A 233 5.88 -9.79 13.17
N ASN A 234 5.23 -8.74 12.66
CA ASN A 234 5.67 -7.35 12.86
C ASN A 234 5.54 -6.82 14.30
N GLN A 235 4.75 -7.45 15.17
CA GLN A 235 4.63 -7.10 16.58
C GLN A 235 5.62 -7.90 17.43
N GLY A 236 6.31 -8.88 16.84
CA GLY A 236 7.34 -9.68 17.50
C GLY A 236 6.77 -10.68 18.49
N CYS A 237 5.48 -11.00 18.38
CA CYS A 237 4.86 -12.06 19.18
C CYS A 237 5.21 -13.43 18.63
N TRP A 238 5.31 -13.54 17.30
CA TRP A 238 5.48 -14.82 16.62
C TRP A 238 6.76 -14.87 15.80
N ASP A 239 7.45 -15.99 15.86
CA ASP A 239 8.58 -16.30 14.99
C ASP A 239 8.48 -17.71 14.39
N TRP A 240 9.01 -17.83 13.18
CA TRP A 240 9.22 -19.11 12.52
C TRP A 240 10.70 -19.42 12.50
N SER A 241 11.05 -20.61 12.95
CA SER A 241 12.41 -21.08 13.06
C SER A 241 12.60 -22.48 12.50
N ILE A 242 13.83 -22.76 12.08
CA ILE A 242 14.25 -24.08 11.59
C ILE A 242 15.40 -24.61 12.44
N PRO A 243 15.56 -25.92 12.60
CA PRO A 243 16.71 -26.49 13.29
C PRO A 243 18.03 -25.96 12.71
N TRP A 244 18.90 -25.43 13.57
CA TRP A 244 20.20 -24.92 13.15
C TRP A 244 21.24 -26.04 13.24
N GLN A 245 21.47 -26.71 12.12
CA GLN A 245 22.48 -27.76 12.00
C GLN A 245 23.44 -27.40 10.86
N LEU A 246 24.73 -27.20 11.18
CA LEU A 246 25.76 -26.84 10.20
C LEU A 246 25.91 -27.85 9.05
N ASP A 247 25.51 -29.11 9.26
CA ASP A 247 25.71 -30.22 8.33
C ASP A 247 24.41 -30.64 7.59
N ALA A 248 23.29 -29.94 7.81
CA ALA A 248 21.97 -30.33 7.28
C ALA A 248 21.60 -29.68 5.93
N ALA A 249 22.58 -29.16 5.19
CA ALA A 249 22.38 -28.39 3.96
C ALA A 249 21.62 -29.13 2.82
N GLY A 250 21.32 -30.42 2.98
CA GLY A 250 20.65 -31.26 1.99
C GLY A 250 19.19 -31.65 2.28
N THR A 251 18.62 -31.31 3.44
CA THR A 251 17.25 -31.72 3.80
C THR A 251 16.36 -30.49 3.97
N ASP A 252 15.13 -30.58 3.47
CA ASP A 252 14.07 -29.59 3.73
C ASP A 252 13.69 -29.67 5.21
N PRO A 253 13.99 -28.63 6.03
CA PRO A 253 13.85 -28.73 7.47
C PRO A 253 12.39 -28.59 7.90
N ASP A 254 12.07 -29.18 9.05
CA ASP A 254 10.84 -28.88 9.76
C ASP A 254 10.84 -27.41 10.21
N VAL A 255 9.72 -26.73 9.98
CA VAL A 255 9.50 -25.37 10.46
C VAL A 255 8.73 -25.40 11.78
N TRP A 256 9.09 -24.49 12.67
CA TRP A 256 8.51 -24.36 13.99
C TRP A 256 8.00 -22.94 14.20
N LEU A 257 6.75 -22.82 14.63
CA LEU A 257 6.13 -21.58 15.06
C LEU A 257 6.28 -21.44 16.58
N THR A 258 6.77 -20.30 17.02
CA THR A 258 6.83 -19.91 18.43
C THR A 258 5.90 -18.71 18.64
N GLU A 259 4.88 -18.85 19.50
CA GLU A 259 3.98 -17.76 19.90
C GLU A 259 4.23 -17.26 21.33
N ASP A 260 4.72 -18.15 22.21
CA ASP A 260 5.13 -17.87 23.59
C ASP A 260 6.45 -18.64 23.89
N ASP A 261 6.42 -19.63 24.80
CA ASP A 261 7.62 -20.38 25.23
C ASP A 261 7.75 -21.79 24.60
N ALA A 262 6.69 -22.33 24.00
CA ALA A 262 6.67 -23.71 23.48
C ALA A 262 6.48 -23.72 21.95
N PRO A 263 7.52 -24.05 21.18
CA PRO A 263 7.42 -24.11 19.73
C PRO A 263 6.54 -25.27 19.26
N VAL A 264 5.66 -25.00 18.31
CA VAL A 264 4.80 -25.98 17.65
C VAL A 264 5.34 -26.25 16.24
N ARG A 265 5.41 -27.53 15.85
CA ARG A 265 5.82 -27.91 14.50
C ARG A 265 4.71 -27.60 13.51
N GLU A 266 5.04 -26.89 12.45
CA GLU A 266 4.13 -26.63 11.35
C GLU A 266 3.91 -27.88 10.48
N GLU A 267 2.74 -27.98 9.84
CA GLU A 267 2.37 -29.16 9.05
C GLU A 267 3.07 -29.21 7.69
N GLU A 268 3.32 -28.04 7.09
CA GLU A 268 3.94 -27.90 5.78
C GLU A 268 5.48 -27.80 5.90
N PRO A 269 6.26 -28.33 4.96
CA PRO A 269 7.72 -28.19 4.95
C PRO A 269 8.16 -26.79 4.47
N LEU A 270 9.40 -26.39 4.77
CA LEU A 270 9.89 -25.02 4.51
C LEU A 270 9.74 -24.59 3.04
N ILE A 271 10.01 -25.48 2.09
CA ILE A 271 9.90 -25.18 0.66
C ILE A 271 8.47 -24.79 0.22
N LEU A 272 7.45 -25.26 0.94
CA LEU A 272 6.05 -24.93 0.70
C LEU A 272 5.57 -23.75 1.55
N GLN A 273 6.28 -23.41 2.64
CA GLN A 273 5.91 -22.29 3.52
C GLN A 273 6.43 -20.93 3.06
N CYS A 274 7.47 -20.90 2.22
CA CYS A 274 7.98 -19.65 1.68
C CYS A 274 6.94 -18.85 0.86
N ASP A 275 5.81 -19.48 0.51
CA ASP A 275 4.67 -18.87 -0.19
C ASP A 275 3.56 -18.36 0.73
N PHE A 276 3.48 -18.82 1.99
CA PHE A 276 2.33 -18.58 2.89
C PHE A 276 2.61 -17.64 4.07
N VAL A 277 3.86 -17.23 4.30
CA VAL A 277 4.24 -16.32 5.42
C VAL A 277 4.00 -14.83 5.08
N ILE A 278 3.27 -14.52 4.00
CA ILE A 278 3.05 -13.14 3.49
C ILE A 278 1.59 -12.69 3.65
#